data_AF-A0A7C7H5S3-F1
#
_entry.id   AF-A0A7C7H5S3-F1
#
_cell.length_a   1.000
_cell.length_b   1.000
_cell.length_c   1.000
_cell.angle_alpha   90.00
_cell.angle_beta   90.00
_cell.angle_gamma   90.00
#
_symmetry.space_group_name_H-M   'P 1'
#
loop_
_entity.id
_entity.type
_entity.pdbx_description
1 polymer ?
#
loop_
_entity_poly.entity_id
_entity_poly.type
_entity_poly.pdbx_seq_one_letter_code
_entity_poly.pdbx_strand_id
1 'polypeptide(L)'
;MKYFKWVRIGLFVFLSLNILGCKNRVIDKLLPDTQQFLISQEQSRCACLDQYGQRFVEEMNASLVYIDGLPDQYNLDSLKLSEFYAIKLELVDAMSMIKTLTSCVNSKAVQLDQFTGMLMQEDLRVVLEIDSTMTEQEKFDRMNIPGLELTDEYCPQHKQAMLKFYEMIKAAQVLPPGLQ
;
A
#
# COMPACT_ATOMS: atom_id res chain seq x y z
N MET A 1 -13.51 44.22 -49.05
CA MET A 1 -14.05 42.88 -49.41
C MET A 1 -13.08 42.15 -50.32
N LYS A 2 -12.40 41.12 -49.82
CA LYS A 2 -12.08 39.83 -50.47
C LYS A 2 -11.25 38.98 -49.49
N TYR A 3 -11.65 37.72 -49.38
CA TYR A 3 -11.38 36.77 -48.30
C TYR A 3 -10.05 36.01 -48.41
N PHE A 4 -9.52 35.62 -47.24
CA PHE A 4 -8.82 34.38 -46.87
C PHE A 4 -7.78 33.72 -47.81
N LYS A 5 -6.55 33.55 -47.30
CA LYS A 5 -5.67 32.41 -47.61
C LYS A 5 -4.75 32.06 -46.42
N TRP A 6 -5.05 30.90 -45.80
CA TRP A 6 -4.15 29.93 -45.11
C TRP A 6 -3.22 30.48 -44.01
N VAL A 7 -3.53 30.39 -42.70
CA VAL A 7 -3.53 29.19 -41.83
C VAL A 7 -2.61 28.07 -42.32
N ARG A 8 -1.35 28.07 -41.85
CA ARG A 8 -0.45 26.92 -41.53
C ARG A 8 1.03 27.26 -41.76
N ILE A 9 1.66 27.89 -40.77
CA ILE A 9 3.08 27.70 -40.42
C ILE A 9 3.12 27.93 -38.91
N GLY A 10 2.74 26.93 -38.09
CA GLY A 10 3.65 25.88 -37.63
C GLY A 10 3.98 26.19 -36.17
N LEU A 11 3.10 25.95 -35.20
CA LEU A 11 2.75 24.61 -34.68
C LEU A 11 3.95 23.71 -34.33
N PHE A 12 5.17 24.27 -34.24
CA PHE A 12 6.41 23.51 -33.97
C PHE A 12 7.23 24.02 -32.78
N VAL A 13 6.78 25.07 -32.08
CA VAL A 13 7.49 25.59 -30.88
C VAL A 13 6.68 25.42 -29.58
N PHE A 14 5.42 24.97 -29.67
CA PHE A 14 4.59 24.63 -28.51
C PHE A 14 4.46 23.11 -28.27
N LEU A 15 5.33 22.32 -28.90
CA LEU A 15 5.31 20.84 -28.82
C LEU A 15 6.51 20.24 -28.07
N SER A 16 7.34 21.04 -27.42
CA SER A 16 8.55 20.55 -26.72
C SER A 16 8.67 20.97 -25.25
N LEU A 17 7.59 21.49 -24.65
CA LEU A 17 7.53 21.81 -23.21
C LEU A 17 6.35 21.15 -22.48
N ASN A 18 5.72 20.15 -23.10
CA ASN A 18 5.11 19.06 -22.33
C ASN A 18 6.19 17.99 -22.14
N ILE A 19 7.25 18.33 -21.39
CA ILE A 19 7.81 17.35 -20.49
C ILE A 19 6.65 17.09 -19.52
N LEU A 20 5.73 16.19 -19.91
CA LEU A 20 4.97 15.42 -18.93
C LEU A 20 6.03 15.00 -17.95
N GLY A 21 5.98 15.54 -16.72
CA GLY A 21 6.96 15.20 -15.72
C GLY A 21 7.05 13.70 -15.70
N CYS A 22 8.17 13.15 -16.17
CA CYS A 22 8.48 11.75 -15.97
C CYS A 22 8.52 11.63 -14.45
N LYS A 23 7.40 11.25 -13.83
CA LYS A 23 7.40 10.84 -12.44
C LYS A 23 8.42 9.73 -12.42
N ASN A 24 9.55 9.97 -11.76
CA ASN A 24 10.61 8.99 -11.63
C ASN A 24 10.14 7.96 -10.59
N ARG A 25 9.11 7.19 -10.96
CA ARG A 25 8.45 6.23 -10.09
C ARG A 25 9.41 5.09 -9.81
N VAL A 26 9.31 4.54 -8.61
CA VAL A 26 10.06 3.34 -8.25
C VAL A 26 9.64 2.19 -9.15
N ILE A 27 8.35 2.07 -9.44
CA ILE A 27 7.86 0.94 -10.24
C ILE A 27 8.46 0.88 -11.64
N ASP A 28 8.73 2.03 -12.27
CA ASP A 28 9.28 2.11 -13.63
C ASP A 28 10.74 1.63 -13.70
N LYS A 29 11.41 1.49 -12.55
CA LYS A 29 12.81 1.02 -12.43
C LYS A 29 12.91 -0.48 -12.19
N LEU A 30 11.82 -1.15 -11.83
CA LEU A 30 11.79 -2.60 -11.58
C LEU A 30 11.88 -3.38 -12.87
N LEU A 31 12.25 -4.66 -12.80
CA LEU A 31 12.19 -5.57 -13.93
C LEU A 31 10.74 -5.71 -14.44
N PRO A 32 10.53 -5.91 -15.75
CA PRO A 32 9.19 -6.00 -16.34
C PRO A 32 8.29 -7.05 -15.67
N ASP A 33 8.83 -8.21 -15.31
CA ASP A 33 8.07 -9.26 -14.65
C ASP A 33 7.61 -8.84 -13.25
N THR A 34 8.50 -8.19 -12.49
CA THR A 34 8.16 -7.61 -11.17
C THR A 34 7.07 -6.55 -11.30
N GLN A 35 7.18 -5.66 -12.30
CA GLN A 35 6.15 -4.66 -12.57
C GLN A 35 4.80 -5.30 -12.87
N GLN A 36 4.76 -6.26 -13.80
CA GLN A 36 3.51 -6.94 -14.18
C GLN A 36 2.89 -7.68 -13.01
N PHE A 37 3.70 -8.34 -12.18
CA PHE A 37 3.22 -8.98 -10.97
C PHE A 37 2.60 -7.98 -9.99
N LEU A 38 3.30 -6.88 -9.68
CA LEU A 38 2.79 -5.86 -8.75
C LEU A 38 1.53 -5.17 -9.28
N ILE A 39 1.48 -4.89 -10.58
CA ILE A 39 0.28 -4.36 -11.25
C ILE A 39 -0.89 -5.34 -11.10
N SER A 40 -0.66 -6.64 -11.34
CA SER A 40 -1.69 -7.66 -11.16
C SER A 40 -2.18 -7.73 -9.70
N GLN A 41 -1.26 -7.66 -8.73
CA GLN A 41 -1.61 -7.63 -7.31
C GLN A 41 -2.43 -6.38 -6.96
N GLU A 42 -2.08 -5.22 -7.49
CA GLU A 42 -2.83 -3.99 -7.27
C GLU A 42 -4.23 -4.10 -7.87
N GLN A 43 -4.37 -4.59 -9.10
CA GLN A 43 -5.68 -4.77 -9.73
C GLN A 43 -6.58 -5.71 -8.91
N SER A 44 -6.03 -6.82 -8.41
CA SER A 44 -6.74 -7.71 -7.48
C SER A 44 -7.17 -6.98 -6.21
N ARG A 45 -6.29 -6.13 -5.66
CA ARG A 45 -6.56 -5.32 -4.47
C ARG A 45 -7.65 -4.29 -4.69
N CYS A 46 -7.58 -3.52 -5.78
CA CYS A 46 -8.58 -2.54 -6.15
C CYS A 46 -9.96 -3.19 -6.25
N ALA A 47 -10.07 -4.34 -6.93
CA ALA A 47 -11.34 -5.07 -7.06
C ALA A 47 -11.91 -5.55 -5.71
N CYS A 48 -11.04 -5.91 -4.75
CA CYS A 48 -11.49 -6.27 -3.41
C CYS A 48 -11.88 -5.06 -2.57
N LEU A 49 -11.17 -3.94 -2.73
CA LEU A 49 -11.49 -2.69 -2.06
C LEU A 49 -12.76 -2.04 -2.61
N ASP A 50 -13.15 -2.29 -3.86
CA ASP A 50 -14.47 -1.90 -4.38
C ASP A 50 -15.61 -2.55 -3.57
N GLN A 51 -15.40 -3.76 -3.06
CA GLN A 51 -16.40 -4.50 -2.29
C GLN A 51 -16.31 -4.21 -0.78
N TYR A 52 -15.10 -4.11 -0.24
CA TYR A 52 -14.86 -4.10 1.20
C TYR A 52 -14.25 -2.79 1.72
N GLY A 53 -13.85 -1.86 0.84
CA GLY A 53 -13.00 -0.73 1.18
C GLY A 53 -13.60 0.23 2.20
N GLN A 54 -14.90 0.54 2.10
CA GLN A 54 -15.55 1.42 3.07
C GLN A 54 -15.50 0.82 4.47
N ARG A 55 -15.99 -0.41 4.64
CA ARG A 55 -15.97 -1.09 5.93
C ARG A 55 -14.54 -1.26 6.43
N PHE A 56 -13.61 -1.62 5.55
CA PHE A 56 -12.19 -1.72 5.90
C PHE A 56 -11.67 -0.43 6.53
N VAL A 57 -11.94 0.73 5.94
CA VAL A 57 -11.54 2.03 6.49
C VAL A 57 -12.19 2.30 7.85
N GLU A 58 -13.48 1.99 8.00
CA GLU A 58 -14.21 2.17 9.26
C GLU A 58 -13.58 1.35 10.40
N GLU A 59 -13.35 0.05 10.18
CA GLU A 59 -12.76 -0.85 11.18
C GLU A 59 -11.30 -0.46 11.50
N MET A 60 -10.49 -0.11 10.49
CA MET A 60 -9.11 0.33 10.72
C MET A 60 -9.06 1.63 11.54
N ASN A 61 -9.92 2.60 11.25
CA ASN A 61 -9.97 3.85 12.01
C ASN A 61 -10.34 3.61 13.47
N ALA A 62 -11.35 2.77 13.73
CA ALA A 62 -11.77 2.45 15.09
C ALA A 62 -10.64 1.78 15.88
N SER A 63 -9.97 0.80 15.27
CA SER A 63 -8.86 0.11 15.93
C SER A 63 -7.61 0.98 16.10
N LEU A 64 -7.29 1.87 15.15
CA LEU A 64 -6.20 2.83 15.32
C LEU A 64 -6.42 3.76 16.52
N VAL A 65 -7.62 4.33 16.64
CA VAL A 65 -8.00 5.17 17.79
C VAL A 65 -7.89 4.39 19.10
N TYR A 66 -8.29 3.12 19.09
CA TYR A 66 -8.16 2.26 20.26
C TYR A 66 -6.70 1.99 20.63
N ILE A 67 -5.86 1.60 19.66
CA ILE A 67 -4.43 1.33 19.87
C ILE A 67 -3.71 2.56 20.39
N ASP A 68 -3.95 3.73 19.80
CA ASP A 68 -3.34 5.00 20.22
C ASP A 68 -3.66 5.35 21.68
N GLY A 69 -4.84 4.94 22.18
CA GLY A 69 -5.26 5.14 23.56
C GLY A 69 -4.81 4.07 24.55
N LEU A 70 -4.20 2.97 24.10
CA LEU A 70 -3.78 1.87 24.98
C LEU A 70 -2.71 2.26 26.00
N PRO A 71 -1.65 3.02 25.65
CA PRO A 71 -0.60 3.38 26.60
C PRO A 71 -1.10 4.21 27.80
N ASP A 72 -2.18 4.96 27.62
CA ASP A 72 -2.81 5.75 28.70
C ASP A 72 -3.67 4.88 29.63
N GLN A 73 -4.12 3.71 29.15
CA GLN A 73 -5.03 2.82 29.85
C GLN A 73 -4.32 1.61 30.48
N TYR A 74 -3.21 1.17 29.89
CA TYR A 74 -2.52 -0.06 30.26
C TYR A 74 -1.01 0.11 30.27
N ASN A 75 -0.34 -0.59 31.18
CA ASN A 75 1.10 -0.81 31.06
C ASN A 75 1.35 -1.96 30.07
N LEU A 76 1.65 -1.61 28.82
CA LEU A 76 1.84 -2.57 27.72
C LEU A 76 3.01 -3.54 27.97
N ASP A 77 4.02 -3.15 28.73
CA ASP A 77 5.16 -4.01 29.07
C ASP A 77 4.79 -5.11 30.09
N SER A 78 3.65 -4.96 30.78
CA SER A 78 3.26 -5.85 31.88
C SER A 78 1.74 -6.10 31.95
N LEU A 79 1.13 -6.44 30.81
CA LEU A 79 -0.30 -6.75 30.74
C LEU A 79 -0.66 -8.00 31.56
N LYS A 80 -1.75 -7.92 32.33
CA LYS A 80 -2.40 -9.11 32.87
C LYS A 80 -3.06 -9.89 31.74
N LEU A 81 -3.22 -11.20 31.92
CA LEU A 81 -3.88 -12.07 30.93
C LEU A 81 -5.29 -11.59 30.58
N SER A 82 -6.05 -11.09 31.55
CA SER A 82 -7.39 -10.53 31.30
C SER A 82 -7.36 -9.26 30.44
N GLU A 83 -6.36 -8.39 30.64
CA GLU A 83 -6.18 -7.16 29.88
C GLU A 83 -5.76 -7.49 28.44
N PHE A 84 -4.84 -8.45 28.28
CA PHE A 84 -4.45 -8.98 26.97
C PHE A 84 -5.66 -9.51 26.17
N TYR A 85 -6.53 -10.31 26.79
CA TYR A 85 -7.72 -10.81 26.11
C TYR A 85 -8.74 -9.72 25.80
N ALA A 86 -8.92 -8.74 26.68
CA ALA A 86 -9.79 -7.60 26.43
C ALA A 86 -9.31 -6.81 25.20
N ILE A 87 -8.02 -6.46 25.13
CA ILE A 87 -7.42 -5.78 23.98
C ILE A 87 -7.63 -6.57 22.69
N LYS A 88 -7.41 -7.90 22.74
CA LYS A 88 -7.62 -8.76 21.57
C LYS A 88 -9.08 -8.78 21.09
N LEU A 89 -10.03 -8.74 22.01
CA LEU A 89 -11.46 -8.70 21.66
C LEU A 89 -11.82 -7.37 20.98
N GLU A 90 -11.28 -6.24 21.45
CA GLU A 90 -11.51 -4.93 20.82
C GLU A 90 -10.88 -4.81 19.42
N LEU A 91 -9.84 -5.59 19.13
CA LEU A 91 -9.18 -5.61 17.81
C LEU A 91 -9.77 -6.65 16.84
N VAL A 92 -10.74 -7.47 17.27
CA VAL A 92 -11.18 -8.65 16.50
C VAL A 92 -11.80 -8.28 15.15
N ASP A 93 -12.54 -7.18 15.09
CA ASP A 93 -13.25 -6.76 13.88
C ASP A 93 -12.28 -6.26 12.82
N ALA A 94 -11.28 -5.46 13.20
CA ALA A 94 -10.18 -5.07 12.32
C ALA A 94 -9.39 -6.29 11.81
N MET A 95 -9.03 -7.23 12.68
CA MET A 95 -8.34 -8.46 12.27
C MET A 95 -9.17 -9.29 11.29
N SER A 96 -10.48 -9.40 11.54
CA SER A 96 -11.42 -10.10 10.67
C SER A 96 -11.52 -9.45 9.29
N MET A 97 -11.54 -8.11 9.26
CA MET A 97 -11.61 -7.33 8.03
C MET A 97 -10.30 -7.39 7.24
N ILE A 98 -9.13 -7.33 7.89
CA ILE A 98 -7.83 -7.59 7.26
C ILE A 98 -7.83 -8.99 6.63
N LYS A 99 -8.22 -10.02 7.38
CA LYS A 99 -8.27 -11.41 6.88
C LYS A 99 -9.19 -11.55 5.67
N THR A 100 -10.34 -10.90 5.69
CA THR A 100 -11.30 -10.90 4.59
C THR A 100 -10.71 -10.27 3.33
N LEU A 101 -10.08 -9.10 3.47
CA LEU A 101 -9.45 -8.41 2.35
C LEU A 101 -8.27 -9.23 1.78
N THR A 102 -7.37 -9.72 2.64
CA THR A 102 -6.24 -10.58 2.23
C THR A 102 -6.73 -11.84 1.51
N SER A 103 -7.77 -12.48 2.03
CA SER A 103 -8.36 -13.67 1.40
C SER A 103 -8.94 -13.35 0.02
N CYS A 104 -9.62 -12.21 -0.12
CA CYS A 104 -10.11 -11.74 -1.42
C CYS A 104 -8.97 -11.52 -2.41
N VAL A 105 -7.91 -10.81 -2.01
CA VAL A 105 -6.75 -10.55 -2.88
C VAL A 105 -6.09 -11.86 -3.30
N ASN A 106 -5.81 -12.75 -2.34
CA ASN A 106 -5.17 -14.04 -2.62
C ASN A 106 -6.01 -14.95 -3.54
N SER A 107 -7.34 -14.83 -3.50
CA SER A 107 -8.21 -15.58 -4.42
C SER A 107 -8.15 -15.11 -5.87
N LYS A 108 -7.61 -13.90 -6.11
CA LYS A 108 -7.50 -13.25 -7.42
C LYS A 108 -6.05 -13.07 -7.88
N ALA A 109 -5.11 -13.20 -6.96
CA ALA A 109 -3.68 -12.99 -7.16
C ALA A 109 -3.05 -14.11 -8.02
N VAL A 110 -2.09 -13.72 -8.84
CA VAL A 110 -1.20 -14.68 -9.53
C VAL A 110 -0.32 -15.36 -8.48
N GLN A 111 -0.28 -16.70 -8.49
CA GLN A 111 0.66 -17.46 -7.67
C GLN A 111 2.01 -17.53 -8.37
N LEU A 112 3.06 -17.20 -7.62
CA LEU A 112 4.44 -17.31 -8.08
C LEU A 112 5.03 -18.65 -7.65
N ASP A 113 5.87 -19.24 -8.48
CA ASP A 113 6.80 -20.25 -8.00
C ASP A 113 7.87 -19.60 -7.10
N GLN A 114 8.49 -20.42 -6.26
CA GLN A 114 9.46 -19.95 -5.27
C GLN A 114 10.64 -19.20 -5.89
N PHE A 115 11.12 -19.63 -7.06
CA PHE A 115 12.29 -19.02 -7.69
C PHE A 115 11.94 -17.63 -8.25
N THR A 116 10.82 -17.51 -8.96
CA THR A 116 10.33 -16.22 -9.45
C THR A 116 10.05 -15.25 -8.29
N GLY A 117 9.47 -15.74 -7.18
CA GLY A 117 9.26 -14.95 -5.98
C GLY A 117 10.56 -14.38 -5.38
N MET A 118 11.62 -15.18 -5.31
CA MET A 118 12.94 -14.71 -4.83
C MET A 118 13.56 -13.66 -5.76
N LEU A 119 13.46 -13.84 -7.08
CA LEU A 119 13.97 -12.86 -8.05
C LEU A 119 13.26 -11.51 -7.92
N MET A 120 11.93 -11.52 -7.79
CA MET A 120 11.14 -10.30 -7.60
C MET A 120 11.47 -9.60 -6.27
N GLN A 121 11.70 -10.37 -5.20
CA GLN A 121 12.12 -9.81 -3.91
C GLN A 121 13.50 -9.16 -4.00
N GLU A 122 14.45 -9.77 -4.72
CA GLU A 122 15.79 -9.20 -4.91
C GLU A 122 15.75 -7.94 -5.78
N ASP A 123 14.95 -7.94 -6.84
CA ASP A 123 14.73 -6.76 -7.70
C ASP A 123 14.17 -5.59 -6.89
N LEU A 124 13.12 -5.84 -6.09
CA LEU A 124 12.56 -4.86 -5.15
C LEU A 124 13.62 -4.36 -4.17
N ARG A 125 14.40 -5.25 -3.57
CA ARG A 125 15.45 -4.90 -2.61
C ARG A 125 16.48 -3.96 -3.22
N VAL A 126 16.95 -4.27 -4.44
CA VAL A 126 17.96 -3.46 -5.14
C VAL A 126 17.40 -2.10 -5.54
N VAL A 127 16.23 -2.06 -6.16
CA VAL A 127 15.62 -0.81 -6.66
C VAL A 127 15.17 0.11 -5.52
N LEU A 128 14.71 -0.46 -4.40
CA LEU A 128 14.36 0.29 -3.19
C LEU A 128 15.58 0.60 -2.31
N GLU A 129 16.77 0.16 -2.71
CA GLU A 129 18.03 0.33 -1.96
C GLU A 129 17.91 -0.16 -0.52
N ILE A 130 17.20 -1.28 -0.29
CA ILE A 130 17.01 -1.86 1.04
C ILE A 130 18.25 -2.67 1.43
N ASP A 131 18.79 -2.38 2.62
CA ASP A 131 19.93 -3.07 3.20
C ASP A 131 19.72 -3.44 4.68
N SER A 132 20.74 -4.11 5.25
CA SER A 132 20.71 -4.62 6.63
C SER A 132 20.91 -3.55 7.71
N THR A 133 21.31 -2.33 7.34
CA THR A 133 21.50 -1.21 8.28
C THR A 133 20.19 -0.49 8.59
N MET A 134 19.16 -0.68 7.75
CA MET A 134 17.84 -0.12 7.94
C MET A 134 17.08 -0.81 9.08
N THR A 135 16.33 -0.02 9.83
CA THR A 135 15.32 -0.51 10.76
C THR A 135 14.19 -1.22 10.01
N GLU A 136 13.48 -2.13 10.67
CA GLU A 136 12.32 -2.81 10.07
C GLU A 136 11.25 -1.82 9.61
N GLN A 137 11.10 -0.70 10.34
CA GLN A 137 10.16 0.37 9.97
C GLN A 137 10.57 1.08 8.67
N GLU A 138 11.86 1.38 8.49
CA GLU A 138 12.36 1.97 7.24
C GLU A 138 12.21 1.01 6.06
N LYS A 139 12.49 -0.28 6.26
CA LYS A 139 12.29 -1.32 5.24
C LYS A 139 10.82 -1.40 4.85
N PHE A 140 9.92 -1.44 5.83
CA PHE A 140 8.49 -1.46 5.60
C PHE A 140 8.01 -0.24 4.80
N ASP A 141 8.44 0.96 5.20
CA ASP A 141 8.06 2.20 4.50
C ASP A 141 8.52 2.21 3.04
N ARG A 142 9.74 1.72 2.76
CA ARG A 142 10.23 1.59 1.39
C ARG A 142 9.48 0.54 0.58
N MET A 143 9.22 -0.64 1.17
CA MET A 143 8.50 -1.74 0.50
C MET A 143 7.07 -1.35 0.09
N ASN A 144 6.47 -0.37 0.74
CA ASN A 144 5.12 0.10 0.42
C ASN A 144 5.07 1.13 -0.72
N ILE A 145 6.21 1.72 -1.12
CA ILE A 145 6.24 2.78 -2.16
C ILE A 145 5.64 2.29 -3.50
N PRO A 146 6.04 1.13 -4.06
CA PRO A 146 5.47 0.67 -5.34
C PRO A 146 3.96 0.44 -5.24
N GLY A 147 3.49 -0.09 -4.10
CA GLY A 147 2.07 -0.29 -3.84
C GLY A 147 1.28 1.03 -3.85
N LEU A 148 1.79 2.07 -3.17
CA LEU A 148 1.16 3.39 -3.17
C LEU A 148 1.16 4.06 -4.54
N GLU A 149 2.28 3.95 -5.27
CA GLU A 149 2.37 4.46 -6.65
C GLU A 149 1.34 3.79 -7.56
N LEU A 150 1.13 2.48 -7.40
CA LEU A 150 0.15 1.72 -8.15
C LEU A 150 -1.29 2.06 -7.74
N THR A 151 -1.58 2.21 -6.44
CA THR A 151 -2.91 2.63 -5.98
C THR A 151 -3.26 4.01 -6.54
N ASP A 152 -2.32 4.95 -6.56
CA ASP A 152 -2.53 6.29 -7.14
C ASP A 152 -2.87 6.25 -8.64
N GLU A 153 -2.39 5.24 -9.35
CA GLU A 153 -2.63 5.06 -10.78
C GLU A 153 -3.94 4.30 -11.08
N TYR A 154 -4.17 3.17 -10.40
CA TYR A 154 -5.23 2.23 -10.76
C TYR A 154 -6.51 2.40 -9.96
N CYS A 155 -6.43 2.78 -8.68
CA CYS A 155 -7.60 2.98 -7.84
C CYS A 155 -7.39 4.07 -6.77
N PRO A 156 -7.22 5.34 -7.18
CA PRO A 156 -6.92 6.44 -6.26
C PRO A 156 -8.03 6.66 -5.22
N GLN A 157 -9.27 6.25 -5.49
CA GLN A 157 -10.37 6.28 -4.53
C GLN A 157 -10.11 5.41 -3.28
N HIS A 158 -9.25 4.39 -3.41
CA HIS A 158 -8.91 3.45 -2.33
C HIS A 158 -7.61 3.80 -1.61
N LYS A 159 -6.96 4.92 -1.97
CA LYS A 159 -5.72 5.36 -1.33
C LYS A 159 -5.84 5.45 0.19
N GLN A 160 -6.96 5.96 0.69
CA GLN A 160 -7.19 6.06 2.13
C GLN A 160 -7.19 4.69 2.82
N ALA A 161 -7.79 3.66 2.21
CA ALA A 161 -7.79 2.31 2.75
C ALA A 161 -6.36 1.76 2.85
N MET A 162 -5.53 1.98 1.82
CA MET A 162 -4.13 1.57 1.84
C MET A 162 -3.32 2.29 2.92
N LEU A 163 -3.49 3.60 3.04
CA LEU A 163 -2.83 4.36 4.09
C LEU A 163 -3.23 3.87 5.48
N LYS A 164 -4.51 3.57 5.70
CA LYS A 164 -5.01 3.05 6.98
C LYS A 164 -4.47 1.66 7.30
N PHE A 165 -4.31 0.80 6.30
CA PHE A 165 -3.65 -0.49 6.50
C PHE A 165 -2.20 -0.32 6.94
N TYR A 166 -1.45 0.59 6.31
CA TYR A 166 -0.06 0.86 6.68
C TYR A 166 0.06 1.51 8.06
N GLU A 167 -0.82 2.46 8.40
CA GLU A 167 -0.92 3.03 9.75
C GLU A 167 -1.18 1.92 10.78
N MET A 168 -2.09 0.99 10.49
CA MET A 168 -2.40 -0.13 11.39
C MET A 168 -1.19 -1.04 11.63
N ILE A 169 -0.40 -1.35 10.59
CA ILE A 169 0.82 -2.16 10.74
C ILE A 169 1.84 -1.43 11.62
N LYS A 170 2.01 -0.12 11.44
CA LYS A 170 2.91 0.68 12.28
C LYS A 170 2.42 0.73 13.73
N ALA A 171 1.13 0.95 13.94
CA ALA A 171 0.53 0.97 15.27
C ALA A 171 0.63 -0.41 15.95
N ALA A 172 0.51 -1.50 15.20
CA ALA A 172 0.69 -2.84 15.75
C ALA A 172 2.11 -3.06 16.32
N GLN A 173 3.15 -2.41 15.79
CA GLN A 173 4.51 -2.57 16.31
C GLN A 173 4.70 -2.08 17.75
N VAL A 174 3.82 -1.20 18.25
CA VAL A 174 3.87 -0.76 19.67
C VAL A 174 3.20 -1.75 20.62
N LEU A 175 2.44 -2.70 20.09
CA LEU A 175 1.76 -3.72 20.89
C LEU A 175 2.76 -4.81 21.34
N PRO A 176 2.50 -5.51 22.45
CA PRO A 176 3.29 -6.68 22.84
C PRO A 176 3.24 -7.79 21.77
N PRO A 177 4.26 -8.66 21.63
CA PRO A 177 4.37 -9.65 20.55
C PRO A 177 3.17 -10.59 20.35
N GLY A 178 2.33 -10.81 21.37
CA GLY A 178 1.11 -11.62 21.23
C GLY A 178 -0.10 -10.88 20.62
N LEU A 179 0.01 -9.56 20.45
CA LEU A 179 -1.01 -8.65 19.92
C LEU A 179 -0.57 -7.96 18.62
N GLN A 180 0.70 -8.08 18.22
CA GLN A 180 1.20 -7.68 16.90
C GLN A 180 0.72 -8.67 15.82
#